data_AF-A0A085BEJ9-F1
#
_entry.id   AF-A0A085BEJ9-F1
#
_cell.length_a   1.000
_cell.length_b   1.000
_cell.length_c   1.000
_cell.angle_alpha   90.00
_cell.angle_beta   90.00
_cell.angle_gamma   90.00
#
_symmetry.space_group_name_H-M   'P 1'
#
loop_
_entity.id
_entity.type
_entity.pdbx_description
1 polymer ?
#
loop_
_entity_poly.entity_id
_entity_poly.type
_entity_poly.pdbx_seq_one_letter_code
_entity_poly.pdbx_strand_id
1 'polypeptide(L)'
;MKRIGFLILIFSVISCSNKYKNYYNLHRLKPKDFETKTSISNKNKDLIYIYSFNNNILNKEINGFESLTFNKIMGEKIYIKTEERNRKKYTFSNNSSMYFREFDFILQNYLDGNLEYLLSLEDSFSSSEVGSYFYIFDFEKHKVYKINAIAFDNKGKLIQ
;
A
#
# COMPACT_ATOMS: atom_id res chain seq x y z
N MET A 1 -46.08 35.18 33.45
CA MET A 1 -45.91 33.80 32.94
C MET A 1 -44.74 33.76 31.96
N LYS A 2 -43.71 32.98 32.33
CA LYS A 2 -42.78 32.18 31.51
C LYS A 2 -42.11 32.87 30.30
N ARG A 3 -40.91 33.44 30.51
CA ARG A 3 -39.58 32.82 30.32
C ARG A 3 -39.14 32.77 28.84
N ILE A 4 -38.44 33.85 28.46
CA ILE A 4 -37.36 33.88 27.48
C ILE A 4 -36.37 32.78 27.85
N GLY A 5 -36.06 31.88 26.91
CA GLY A 5 -35.09 30.82 27.15
C GLY A 5 -34.93 29.89 25.96
N PHE A 6 -33.77 30.02 25.32
CA PHE A 6 -33.07 28.94 24.62
C PHE A 6 -33.77 28.30 23.42
N LEU A 7 -33.53 28.85 22.23
CA LEU A 7 -33.29 28.05 21.01
C LEU A 7 -32.57 28.88 19.93
N ILE A 8 -31.68 29.77 20.37
CA ILE A 8 -30.51 30.21 19.60
C ILE A 8 -29.36 29.36 20.16
N LEU A 9 -28.54 28.78 19.30
CA LEU A 9 -27.57 27.69 19.55
C LEU A 9 -28.20 26.29 19.60
N ILE A 10 -28.24 25.60 18.47
CA ILE A 10 -27.75 24.22 18.24
C ILE A 10 -28.03 23.92 16.76
N PHE A 11 -27.33 24.58 15.83
CA PHE A 11 -27.07 24.01 14.48
C PHE A 11 -26.03 24.84 13.70
N SER A 12 -25.55 25.94 14.26
CA SER A 12 -24.33 26.65 13.82
C SER A 12 -23.02 26.06 14.35
N VAL A 13 -23.03 24.80 14.80
CA VAL A 13 -21.82 24.04 15.18
C VAL A 13 -21.65 22.78 14.34
N ILE A 14 -21.93 22.86 13.05
CA ILE A 14 -21.10 22.17 12.07
C ILE A 14 -20.21 23.27 11.48
N SER A 15 -19.39 23.86 12.34
CA SER A 15 -18.14 24.42 11.86
C SER A 15 -17.45 23.26 11.18
N CYS A 16 -17.37 23.34 9.85
CA CYS A 16 -16.45 22.54 9.06
C CYS A 16 -15.17 22.40 9.87
N SER A 17 -14.93 21.20 10.38
CA SER A 17 -13.66 20.82 10.99
C SER A 17 -12.64 20.74 9.85
N ASN A 18 -12.31 21.90 9.27
CA ASN A 18 -11.20 22.10 8.35
C ASN A 18 -9.83 21.79 9.00
N LYS A 19 -9.82 21.24 10.23
CA LYS A 19 -8.65 20.69 10.91
C LYS A 19 -8.30 19.25 10.52
N TYR A 20 -9.14 18.57 9.75
CA TYR A 20 -8.82 17.23 9.23
C TYR A 20 -8.39 17.23 7.76
N LYS A 21 -8.00 18.35 7.17
CA LYS A 21 -7.36 18.39 5.84
C LYS A 21 -5.83 18.32 5.90
N ASN A 22 -5.31 17.53 6.84
CA ASN A 22 -3.90 17.13 6.91
C ASN A 22 -3.74 15.60 6.87
N TYR A 23 -4.71 14.88 6.28
CA TYR A 23 -4.48 13.49 5.89
C TYR A 23 -3.53 13.49 4.70
N TYR A 24 -2.32 12.97 4.96
CA TYR A 24 -1.36 12.45 3.99
C TYR A 24 -1.52 12.95 2.56
N ASN A 25 -0.78 14.00 2.24
CA ASN A 25 -0.64 14.45 0.86
C ASN A 25 0.25 13.43 0.10
N LEU A 26 -0.31 12.25 -0.21
CA LEU A 26 0.32 11.16 -0.97
C LEU A 26 0.89 11.65 -2.31
N HIS A 27 0.38 12.77 -2.82
CA HIS A 27 0.88 13.45 -4.02
C HIS A 27 2.31 14.02 -3.91
N ARG A 28 2.92 14.05 -2.72
CA ARG A 28 4.34 14.42 -2.52
C ARG A 28 5.29 13.23 -2.41
N LEU A 29 4.82 12.00 -2.52
CA LEU A 29 5.70 10.84 -2.57
C LEU A 29 6.44 10.82 -3.92
N LYS A 30 7.61 11.46 -3.94
CA LYS A 30 8.60 11.22 -5.00
C LYS A 30 9.07 9.76 -4.81
N PRO A 31 9.08 8.93 -5.87
CA PRO A 31 9.51 7.52 -5.83
C PRO A 31 10.96 7.25 -5.42
N LYS A 32 11.64 8.19 -4.75
CA LYS A 32 13.05 8.13 -4.39
C LYS A 32 13.30 8.13 -2.88
N ASP A 33 12.32 8.47 -2.06
CA ASP A 33 12.54 8.66 -0.62
C ASP A 33 12.08 7.49 0.27
N PHE A 34 11.55 6.39 -0.29
CA PHE A 34 11.30 5.16 0.49
C PHE A 34 12.61 4.46 0.91
N GLU A 35 13.71 4.72 0.21
CA GLU A 35 15.00 4.05 0.44
C GLU A 35 15.96 4.82 1.36
N THR A 36 15.73 6.12 1.62
CA THR A 36 16.66 6.90 2.47
C THR A 36 15.96 8.05 3.19
N LYS A 37 15.41 7.77 4.38
CA LYS A 37 15.53 8.56 5.63
C LYS A 37 14.41 8.16 6.59
N THR A 38 14.82 7.32 7.54
CA THR A 38 14.25 7.11 8.87
C THR A 38 13.85 8.42 9.55
N SER A 39 12.67 8.96 9.23
CA SER A 39 12.07 10.11 9.91
C SER A 39 10.54 10.02 9.94
N ILE A 40 9.99 8.81 10.09
CA ILE A 40 8.53 8.61 10.23
C ILE A 40 8.21 7.54 11.28
N SER A 41 8.77 7.61 12.49
CA SER A 41 8.58 6.52 13.46
C SER A 41 7.23 6.54 14.19
N ASN A 42 6.52 7.68 14.29
CA ASN A 42 5.22 7.72 15.00
C ASN A 42 3.98 7.91 14.12
N LYS A 43 4.09 8.61 12.98
CA LYS A 43 2.92 8.88 12.13
C LYS A 43 2.53 7.67 11.28
N ASN A 44 3.50 6.85 10.89
CA ASN A 44 3.28 5.73 9.99
C ASN A 44 3.14 4.38 10.68
N LYS A 45 3.21 4.32 12.02
CA LYS A 45 3.12 3.04 12.75
C LYS A 45 1.88 2.22 12.35
N ASP A 46 0.81 2.90 11.97
CA ASP A 46 -0.46 2.28 11.60
C ASP A 46 -0.51 1.85 10.14
N LEU A 47 0.59 1.97 9.40
CA LEU A 47 0.65 1.62 7.98
C LEU A 47 1.38 0.29 7.76
N ILE A 48 0.89 -0.45 6.77
CA ILE A 48 1.62 -1.55 6.12
C ILE A 48 1.81 -1.15 4.66
N TYR A 49 3.04 -1.25 4.16
CA TYR A 49 3.36 -0.92 2.78
C TYR A 49 3.95 -2.12 2.07
N ILE A 50 3.32 -2.53 0.97
CA ILE A 50 3.77 -3.65 0.13
C ILE A 50 4.21 -3.06 -1.21
N TYR A 51 5.41 -3.39 -1.68
CA TYR A 51 5.90 -2.94 -2.99
C TYR A 51 6.52 -4.08 -3.79
N SER A 52 6.42 -3.96 -5.12
CA SER A 52 7.15 -4.79 -6.08
C SER A 52 7.56 -3.95 -7.30
N PHE A 53 8.74 -4.21 -7.86
CA PHE A 53 9.18 -3.58 -9.11
C PHE A 53 8.56 -4.30 -10.32
N ASN A 54 8.59 -3.72 -11.51
CA ASN A 54 8.19 -4.41 -12.73
C ASN A 54 9.45 -4.84 -13.48
N ASN A 55 10.02 -6.02 -13.18
CA ASN A 55 11.30 -6.39 -13.78
C ASN A 55 11.13 -6.91 -15.21
N ASN A 56 11.83 -6.28 -16.16
CA ASN A 56 12.01 -6.80 -17.51
C ASN A 56 13.47 -7.25 -17.71
N ILE A 57 13.68 -8.51 -18.08
CA ILE A 57 15.01 -9.08 -18.34
C ILE A 57 15.72 -8.43 -19.52
N LEU A 58 14.95 -7.98 -20.50
CA LEU A 58 15.47 -7.43 -21.74
C LEU A 58 15.89 -5.97 -21.60
N ASN A 59 15.41 -5.26 -20.57
CA ASN A 59 15.71 -3.85 -20.38
C ASN A 59 16.09 -3.55 -18.93
N LYS A 60 17.38 -3.27 -18.70
CA LYS A 60 17.92 -2.89 -17.38
C LYS A 60 17.53 -1.46 -16.96
N GLU A 61 16.88 -0.68 -17.82
CA GLU A 61 16.48 0.69 -17.50
C GLU A 61 15.11 0.77 -16.82
N ILE A 62 15.08 1.55 -15.73
CA ILE A 62 13.91 2.04 -14.95
C ILE A 62 12.63 1.22 -15.15
N ASN A 63 12.60 0.08 -14.48
CA ASN A 63 11.41 -0.71 -14.23
C ASN A 63 10.40 0.11 -13.43
N GLY A 64 9.13 0.12 -13.87
CA GLY A 64 8.03 0.68 -13.08
C GLY A 64 7.89 -0.02 -11.72
N PHE A 65 6.98 0.42 -10.88
CA PHE A 65 6.63 -0.32 -9.66
C PHE A 65 5.13 -0.29 -9.43
N GLU A 66 4.70 -1.27 -8.64
CA GLU A 66 3.38 -1.39 -8.09
C GLU A 66 3.49 -1.43 -6.57
N SER A 67 2.53 -0.82 -5.88
CA SER A 67 2.48 -0.86 -4.43
C SER A 67 1.07 -0.77 -3.87
N LEU A 68 0.94 -1.28 -2.65
CA LEU A 68 -0.25 -1.24 -1.82
C LEU A 68 0.13 -0.62 -0.48
N THR A 69 -0.61 0.39 -0.04
CA THR A 69 -0.54 0.91 1.33
C THR A 69 -1.86 0.59 2.04
N PHE A 70 -1.78 -0.04 3.21
CA PHE A 70 -2.92 -0.31 4.08
C PHE A 70 -2.80 0.49 5.37
N ASN A 71 -3.88 1.18 5.76
CA ASN A 71 -3.99 1.87 7.02
C ASN A 71 -4.79 1.01 8.02
N LYS A 72 -4.13 0.50 9.06
CA LYS A 72 -4.72 -0.37 10.10
C LYS A 72 -5.83 0.30 10.90
N ILE A 73 -5.77 1.63 11.09
CA ILE A 73 -6.80 2.37 11.85
C ILE A 73 -8.07 2.53 11.01
N MET A 74 -7.91 2.93 9.74
CA MET A 74 -9.04 3.26 8.88
C MET A 74 -9.58 2.05 8.11
N GLY A 75 -8.81 0.96 8.02
CA GLY A 75 -9.13 -0.19 7.17
C GLY A 75 -9.04 0.12 5.67
N GLU A 76 -8.38 1.23 5.32
CA GLU A 76 -8.32 1.73 3.95
C GLU A 76 -7.09 1.22 3.20
N LYS A 77 -7.28 0.95 1.90
CA LYS A 77 -6.22 0.54 0.97
C LYS A 77 -6.02 1.59 -0.11
N ILE A 78 -4.77 1.83 -0.47
CA ILE A 78 -4.38 2.66 -1.60
C ILE A 78 -3.42 1.87 -2.47
N TYR A 79 -3.76 1.73 -3.74
CA TYR A 79 -2.97 1.04 -4.74
C TYR A 79 -2.30 2.07 -5.64
N ILE A 80 -1.02 1.88 -5.95
CA ILE A 80 -0.22 2.77 -6.80
C ILE A 80 0.46 1.93 -7.86
N LYS A 81 0.41 2.40 -9.11
CA LYS A 81 1.15 1.82 -10.23
C LYS A 81 1.81 2.92 -11.03
N THR A 82 3.10 2.77 -11.34
CA THR A 82 3.78 3.68 -12.26
C THR A 82 3.74 3.20 -13.70
N GLU A 83 3.94 4.13 -14.63
CA GLU A 83 4.19 3.77 -16.03
C GLU A 83 5.57 3.11 -16.20
N GLU A 84 5.67 2.22 -17.19
CA GLU A 84 6.95 1.66 -17.61
C GLU A 84 7.88 2.79 -18.04
N ARG A 85 9.15 2.76 -17.62
CA ARG A 85 10.19 3.76 -17.97
C ARG A 85 9.95 5.18 -17.44
N ASN A 86 8.83 5.46 -16.76
CA ASN A 86 8.54 6.76 -16.16
C ASN A 86 7.90 6.65 -14.78
N ARG A 87 8.72 6.37 -13.75
CA ARG A 87 8.29 6.28 -12.35
C ARG A 87 7.59 7.55 -11.81
N LYS A 88 7.80 8.71 -12.45
CA LYS A 88 7.17 9.97 -12.01
C LYS A 88 5.69 10.03 -12.39
N LYS A 89 5.26 9.27 -13.40
CA LYS A 89 3.87 9.17 -13.80
C LYS A 89 3.26 7.92 -13.18
N TYR A 90 2.26 8.14 -12.33
CA TYR A 90 1.59 7.07 -11.59
C TYR A 90 0.09 7.26 -11.61
N THR A 91 -0.60 6.14 -11.45
CA THR A 91 -2.03 6.07 -11.17
C THR A 91 -2.20 5.63 -9.73
N PHE A 92 -3.26 6.10 -9.09
CA PHE A 92 -3.66 5.64 -7.77
C PHE A 92 -5.14 5.25 -7.78
N SER A 93 -5.48 4.28 -6.95
CA SER A 93 -6.85 3.79 -6.78
C SER A 93 -7.08 3.42 -5.32
N ASN A 94 -8.32 3.56 -4.86
CA ASN A 94 -8.77 3.01 -3.58
C ASN A 94 -9.44 1.64 -3.75
N ASN A 95 -9.71 1.24 -5.00
CA ASN A 95 -10.30 -0.04 -5.34
C ASN A 95 -9.23 -0.99 -5.88
N SER A 96 -9.29 -2.24 -5.44
CA SER A 96 -8.46 -3.30 -6.02
C SER A 96 -8.81 -3.51 -7.49
N SER A 97 -7.80 -3.88 -8.27
CA SER A 97 -7.98 -4.36 -9.63
C SER A 97 -7.26 -5.70 -9.76
N MET A 98 -7.49 -6.42 -10.85
CA MET A 98 -6.83 -7.70 -11.09
C MET A 98 -5.30 -7.62 -11.07
N TYR A 99 -4.72 -6.44 -11.37
CA TYR A 99 -3.27 -6.19 -11.30
C TYR A 99 -2.71 -6.17 -9.86
N PHE A 100 -3.55 -6.00 -8.84
CA PHE A 100 -3.13 -5.93 -7.44
C PHE A 100 -3.51 -7.19 -6.66
N ARG A 101 -3.87 -8.27 -7.35
CA ARG A 101 -4.32 -9.51 -6.73
C ARG A 101 -3.28 -10.10 -5.78
N GLU A 102 -2.03 -10.15 -6.21
CA GLU A 102 -0.90 -10.63 -5.42
C GLU A 102 -0.68 -9.76 -4.18
N PHE A 103 -0.80 -8.44 -4.32
CA PHE A 103 -0.70 -7.50 -3.21
C PHE A 103 -1.81 -7.73 -2.17
N ASP A 104 -3.05 -7.94 -2.62
CA ASP A 104 -4.16 -8.24 -1.73
C ASP A 104 -4.00 -9.58 -1.03
N PHE A 105 -3.55 -10.62 -1.75
CA PHE A 105 -3.28 -11.92 -1.18
C PHE A 105 -2.20 -11.86 -0.09
N ILE A 106 -1.10 -11.14 -0.36
CA ILE A 106 -0.01 -10.95 0.60
C ILE A 106 -0.51 -10.17 1.82
N LEU A 107 -1.22 -9.07 1.61
CA LEU A 107 -1.75 -8.26 2.71
C LEU A 107 -2.67 -9.10 3.59
N GLN A 108 -3.63 -9.83 3.00
CA GLN A 108 -4.60 -10.61 3.75
C GLN A 108 -3.92 -11.68 4.60
N ASN A 109 -3.01 -12.48 4.01
CA ASN A 109 -2.25 -13.48 4.77
C ASN A 109 -1.40 -12.85 5.87
N TYR A 110 -0.81 -11.67 5.62
CA TYR A 110 -0.03 -10.97 6.63
C TYR A 110 -0.90 -10.52 7.81
N LEU A 111 -2.09 -9.96 7.53
CA LEU A 111 -3.06 -9.54 8.55
C LEU A 111 -3.63 -10.73 9.33
N ASP A 112 -3.82 -11.88 8.66
CA ASP A 112 -4.30 -13.12 9.28
C ASP A 112 -3.22 -13.86 10.10
N GLY A 113 -1.98 -13.34 10.14
CA GLY A 113 -0.88 -13.92 10.90
C GLY A 113 -0.13 -15.05 10.19
N ASN A 114 -0.41 -15.30 8.90
CA ASN A 114 0.18 -16.36 8.09
C ASN A 114 1.55 -15.96 7.49
N LEU A 115 2.39 -15.26 8.25
CA LEU A 115 3.69 -14.78 7.75
C LEU A 115 4.63 -15.94 7.37
N GLU A 116 4.71 -16.99 8.17
CA GLU A 116 5.56 -18.15 7.87
C GLU A 116 5.16 -18.81 6.54
N TYR A 117 3.85 -18.89 6.27
CA TYR A 117 3.35 -19.36 4.99
C TYR A 117 3.81 -18.47 3.84
N LEU A 118 3.66 -17.15 3.97
CA LEU A 118 4.14 -16.18 2.96
C LEU A 118 5.64 -16.31 2.69
N LEU A 119 6.45 -16.53 3.73
CA LEU A 119 7.90 -16.70 3.61
C LEU A 119 8.30 -18.05 3.01
N SER A 120 7.41 -19.04 3.05
CA SER A 120 7.64 -20.38 2.50
C SER A 120 7.25 -20.53 1.02
N LEU A 121 6.60 -19.53 0.41
CA LEU A 121 6.14 -19.62 -0.98
C LEU A 121 7.33 -19.78 -1.94
N GLU A 122 7.20 -20.67 -2.91
CA GLU A 122 8.19 -20.82 -3.99
C GLU A 122 8.02 -19.71 -5.04
N ASP A 123 9.12 -19.36 -5.73
CA ASP A 123 9.07 -18.40 -6.84
C ASP A 123 8.27 -19.03 -8.00
N SER A 124 7.19 -18.37 -8.45
CA SER A 124 6.36 -18.83 -9.58
C SER A 124 7.08 -18.78 -10.93
N PHE A 125 8.29 -18.21 -10.98
CA PHE A 125 9.03 -17.91 -12.18
C PHE A 125 10.40 -18.57 -12.14
N SER A 126 10.85 -19.13 -13.27
CA SER A 126 12.21 -19.67 -13.40
C SER A 126 13.25 -18.55 -13.20
N SER A 127 14.48 -18.86 -12.76
CA SER A 127 15.52 -17.85 -12.51
C SER A 127 15.89 -16.97 -13.72
N SER A 128 15.48 -17.36 -14.93
CA SER A 128 15.61 -16.60 -16.17
C SER A 128 14.44 -15.67 -16.48
N GLU A 129 13.35 -15.74 -15.72
CA GLU A 129 12.14 -14.90 -15.70
C GLU A 129 12.16 -14.11 -14.38
N VAL A 130 12.58 -12.85 -14.42
CA VAL A 130 12.75 -12.04 -13.21
C VAL A 130 11.36 -11.66 -12.71
N GLY A 131 10.76 -12.55 -11.94
CA GLY A 131 9.65 -12.23 -11.06
C GLY A 131 10.13 -11.22 -10.03
N SER A 132 9.42 -10.12 -9.89
CA SER A 132 9.78 -9.13 -8.89
C SER A 132 9.27 -9.56 -7.53
N TYR A 133 10.20 -9.92 -6.65
CA TYR A 133 9.95 -10.09 -5.22
C TYR A 133 9.04 -9.00 -4.67
N PHE A 134 8.16 -9.39 -3.76
CA PHE A 134 7.35 -8.45 -2.99
C PHE A 134 8.04 -8.16 -1.67
N TYR A 135 7.84 -6.97 -1.15
CA TYR A 135 8.40 -6.58 0.15
C TYR A 135 7.32 -5.92 0.99
N ILE A 136 7.13 -6.45 2.21
CA ILE A 136 6.21 -5.92 3.20
C ILE A 136 7.02 -5.09 4.20
N PHE A 137 6.74 -3.80 4.28
CA PHE A 137 7.20 -2.92 5.34
C PHE A 137 6.13 -2.82 6.42
N ASP A 138 6.47 -3.27 7.63
CA ASP A 138 5.69 -3.04 8.83
C ASP A 138 6.37 -1.94 9.66
N PHE A 139 5.75 -0.76 9.67
CA PHE A 139 6.28 0.40 10.35
C PHE A 139 6.09 0.35 11.88
N GLU A 140 5.15 -0.44 12.39
CA GLU A 140 4.99 -0.66 13.83
C GLU A 140 6.07 -1.60 14.36
N LYS A 141 6.32 -2.70 13.64
CA LYS A 141 7.33 -3.69 14.03
C LYS A 141 8.76 -3.29 13.65
N HIS A 142 8.91 -2.23 12.86
CA HIS A 142 10.18 -1.83 12.24
C HIS A 142 10.86 -2.98 11.48
N LYS A 143 10.07 -3.77 10.75
CA LYS A 143 10.55 -4.95 10.01
C LYS A 143 10.19 -4.86 8.54
N VAL A 144 11.04 -5.48 7.72
CA VAL A 144 10.83 -5.68 6.29
C VAL A 144 10.86 -7.17 6.02
N TYR A 145 9.86 -7.68 5.32
CA TYR A 145 9.77 -9.08 4.91
C TYR A 145 9.84 -9.16 3.40
N LYS A 146 10.72 -10.01 2.88
CA LYS A 146 10.82 -10.31 1.46
C LYS A 146 9.99 -11.56 1.16
N ILE A 147 9.05 -11.44 0.23
CA ILE A 147 8.21 -12.52 -0.26
C ILE A 147 8.64 -12.85 -1.69
N ASN A 148 8.68 -14.15 -2.00
CA ASN A 148 9.00 -14.64 -3.33
C ASN A 148 8.03 -14.11 -4.39
N ALA A 149 8.48 -14.08 -5.64
CA ALA A 149 7.69 -13.60 -6.75
C ALA A 149 6.57 -14.61 -7.02
N ILE A 150 5.35 -14.21 -6.70
CA ILE A 150 4.17 -15.05 -6.87
C ILE A 150 3.26 -14.56 -8.00
N ALA A 151 2.51 -15.47 -8.61
CA ALA A 151 1.48 -15.16 -9.59
C ALA A 151 0.29 -16.11 -9.49
N PHE A 152 -0.88 -15.66 -9.93
CA PHE A 152 -2.08 -16.50 -10.03
C PHE A 152 -2.39 -16.86 -11.48
N ASP A 153 -2.86 -18.09 -11.69
CA ASP A 153 -3.43 -18.48 -12.98
C ASP A 153 -4.82 -17.83 -13.21
N ASN A 154 -5.35 -18.00 -14.43
CA ASN A 154 -6.66 -17.47 -14.81
C ASN A 154 -7.83 -18.03 -13.98
N LYS A 155 -7.66 -19.18 -13.31
CA LYS A 155 -8.64 -19.80 -12.41
C LYS A 155 -8.47 -19.33 -10.97
N GLY A 156 -7.41 -18.58 -10.69
CA GLY A 156 -7.09 -18.08 -9.38
C GLY A 156 -6.34 -19.02 -8.46
N LYS A 157 -5.73 -20.06 -9.02
CA LYS A 157 -4.78 -20.90 -8.29
C LYS A 157 -3.42 -20.22 -8.29
N LEU A 158 -2.75 -20.24 -7.13
CA LEU A 158 -1.37 -19.80 -7.01
C LEU A 158 -0.47 -20.70 -7.88
N ILE A 159 0.41 -20.10 -8.66
CA ILE A 159 1.43 -20.79 -9.44
C ILE A 159 2.64 -20.97 -8.54
N GLN A 160 3.14 -22.19 -8.41
CA GLN A 160 4.35 -22.54 -7.64
C GLN A 160 5.10 -23.61 -8.41
#